data_AF-A0A7S3IPC1-F1
#
_entry.id   AF-A0A7S3IPC1-F1
#
_cell.length_a   1.000
_cell.length_b   1.000
_cell.length_c   1.000
_cell.angle_alpha   90.00
_cell.angle_beta   90.00
_cell.angle_gamma   90.00
#
_symmetry.space_group_name_H-M   'P 1'
#
loop_
_entity.id
_entity.type
_entity.pdbx_description
1 polymer ?
#
loop_
_entity_poly.entity_id
_entity_poly.type
_entity_poly.pdbx_seq_one_letter_code
_entity_poly.pdbx_strand_id
1 'polypeptide(L)'
;RMGKNKVDHSKVIPDLSNRKVTFCKRKKDLIKRAIELSRMCNRQVSLLLHDPETGRVVHYTSTSEFTLVEGHRAMVAAKEREGAFEQFTDDDYDNLCSLDFRGVRYKKKVANNSQFLDQVQ
;
A
#
# COMPACT_ATOMS: atom_id res chain seq x y z
N ARG A 1 -2.21 -30.44 15.71
CA ARG A 1 -2.26 -29.02 15.28
C ARG A 1 -2.00 -28.99 13.78
N MET A 2 -2.95 -28.55 12.95
CA MET A 2 -2.70 -28.39 11.51
C MET A 2 -1.60 -27.35 11.30
N GLY A 3 -0.53 -27.72 10.61
CA GLY A 3 0.53 -26.81 10.22
C GLY A 3 0.00 -25.74 9.26
N LYS A 4 0.52 -24.52 9.35
CA LYS A 4 0.22 -23.46 8.38
C LYS A 4 0.98 -23.81 7.10
N ASN A 5 0.27 -24.11 6.01
CA ASN A 5 0.90 -24.13 4.69
C ASN A 5 1.46 -22.74 4.39
N LYS A 6 2.64 -22.69 3.74
CA LYS A 6 3.25 -21.43 3.31
C LYS A 6 2.29 -20.76 2.32
N VAL A 7 1.85 -19.55 2.65
CA VAL A 7 0.99 -18.75 1.77
C VAL A 7 1.90 -17.92 0.87
N ASP A 8 1.68 -18.00 -0.44
CA ASP A 8 2.28 -17.08 -1.41
C ASP A 8 1.51 -15.75 -1.35
N HIS A 9 2.22 -14.64 -1.13
CA HIS A 9 1.65 -13.30 -1.03
C HIS A 9 1.66 -12.56 -2.37
N SER A 10 2.28 -13.14 -3.42
CA SER A 10 2.37 -12.55 -4.75
C SER A 10 1.17 -12.88 -5.66
N LYS A 11 0.23 -13.73 -5.21
CA LYS A 11 -0.86 -14.26 -6.05
C LYS A 11 -2.21 -14.24 -5.35
N VAL A 12 -3.27 -14.17 -6.16
CA VAL A 12 -4.66 -14.30 -5.71
C VAL A 12 -4.90 -15.71 -5.17
N ILE A 13 -5.62 -15.80 -4.04
CA ILE A 13 -6.04 -17.08 -3.47
C ILE A 13 -7.12 -17.70 -4.39
N PRO A 14 -6.90 -18.92 -4.92
CA PRO A 14 -7.81 -19.53 -5.89
C PRO A 14 -9.13 -19.99 -5.23
N ASP A 15 -9.05 -20.57 -4.03
CA ASP A 15 -10.24 -21.03 -3.31
C ASP A 15 -11.02 -19.86 -2.70
N LEU A 16 -12.28 -19.71 -3.09
CA LEU A 16 -13.15 -18.60 -2.69
C LEU A 16 -13.40 -18.57 -1.18
N SER A 17 -13.55 -19.72 -0.54
CA SER A 17 -13.82 -19.82 0.91
C SER A 17 -12.62 -19.34 1.71
N ASN A 18 -11.44 -19.85 1.38
CA ASN A 18 -10.16 -19.42 1.95
C ASN A 18 -9.87 -17.96 1.66
N ARG A 19 -10.20 -17.46 0.46
CA ARG A 19 -10.06 -16.04 0.09
C ARG A 19 -10.93 -15.15 0.98
N LYS A 20 -12.20 -15.50 1.18
CA LYS A 20 -13.12 -14.76 2.07
C LYS A 20 -12.64 -14.73 3.51
N VAL A 21 -12.23 -15.87 4.06
CA VAL A 21 -11.70 -15.97 5.43
C VAL A 21 -10.42 -15.14 5.57
N THR A 22 -9.51 -15.24 4.59
CA THR A 22 -8.26 -14.49 4.58
C THR A 22 -8.50 -12.99 4.47
N PHE A 23 -9.40 -12.56 3.59
CA PHE A 23 -9.80 -11.15 3.47
C PHE A 23 -10.29 -10.60 4.80
N CYS A 24 -11.20 -11.29 5.49
CA CYS A 24 -11.70 -10.84 6.79
C CYS A 24 -10.58 -10.69 7.84
N LYS A 25 -9.64 -11.63 7.90
CA LYS A 25 -8.50 -11.58 8.83
C LYS A 25 -7.54 -10.45 8.48
N ARG A 26 -7.07 -10.40 7.23
CA ARG A 26 -6.10 -9.40 6.74
C ARG A 26 -6.67 -7.99 6.80
N LYS A 27 -7.95 -7.79 6.46
CA LYS A 27 -8.65 -6.51 6.60
C LYS A 27 -8.64 -6.03 8.05
N LYS A 28 -9.00 -6.90 9.00
CA LYS A 28 -8.98 -6.58 10.43
C LYS A 28 -7.57 -6.23 10.90
N ASP A 29 -6.57 -7.01 10.51
CA ASP A 29 -5.18 -6.78 10.89
C ASP A 29 -4.65 -5.47 10.32
N LEU A 30 -4.93 -5.16 9.04
CA LEU A 30 -4.53 -3.92 8.38
C LEU A 30 -5.11 -2.68 9.08
N ILE A 31 -6.41 -2.71 9.40
CA ILE A 31 -7.07 -1.60 10.11
C ILE A 31 -6.45 -1.41 11.50
N LYS A 32 -6.17 -2.50 12.23
CA LYS A 32 -5.48 -2.41 13.53
C LYS A 32 -4.10 -1.76 13.41
N ARG A 33 -3.29 -2.16 12.42
CA ARG A 33 -1.96 -1.57 12.18
C ARG A 33 -2.05 -0.08 11.85
N ALA A 34 -3.05 0.33 11.07
CA ALA A 34 -3.28 1.74 10.75
C ALA A 34 -3.66 2.57 11.99
N ILE A 35 -4.48 2.00 12.88
CA ILE A 35 -4.83 2.61 14.18
C ILE A 35 -3.60 2.73 15.07
N GLU A 36 -2.82 1.64 15.20
CA GLU A 36 -1.58 1.62 15.98
C GLU A 36 -0.60 2.68 15.48
N LEU A 37 -0.34 2.74 14.18
CA LEU A 37 0.57 3.70 13.57
C LEU A 37 0.12 5.15 13.82
N SER A 38 -1.17 5.44 13.59
CA SER A 38 -1.73 6.78 13.83
C SER A 38 -1.55 7.22 15.28
N ARG A 39 -1.90 6.34 16.23
CA ARG A 39 -1.82 6.62 17.67
C ARG A 39 -0.39 6.73 18.18
N MET A 40 0.50 5.82 17.78
CA MET A 40 1.87 5.77 18.27
C MET A 40 2.73 6.91 17.72
N CYS A 41 2.49 7.34 16.49
CA CYS A 41 3.32 8.33 15.82
C CYS A 41 2.64 9.71 15.69
N ASN A 42 1.42 9.88 16.21
CA ASN A 42 0.61 11.08 16.03
C ASN A 42 0.55 11.50 14.55
N ARG A 43 0.08 10.58 13.70
CA ARG A 43 -0.05 10.78 12.25
C ARG A 43 -1.48 10.57 11.80
N GLN A 44 -1.91 11.37 10.83
CA GLN A 44 -3.19 11.19 10.16
C GLN A 44 -3.08 10.03 9.16
N VAL A 45 -4.02 9.09 9.22
CA VAL A 45 -4.03 7.88 8.39
C VAL A 45 -5.44 7.64 7.88
N SER A 46 -5.59 7.45 6.56
CA SER A 46 -6.86 7.06 5.93
C SER A 46 -6.63 5.85 5.03
N LEU A 47 -7.55 4.88 5.07
CA LEU A 47 -7.54 3.66 4.27
C LEU A 47 -8.90 3.46 3.61
N LEU A 48 -8.89 3.12 2.32
CA LEU A 48 -10.07 2.77 1.55
C LEU A 48 -9.88 1.37 0.94
N LEU A 49 -10.82 0.47 1.18
CA LEU A 49 -10.89 -0.83 0.51
C LEU A 49 -12.19 -0.87 -0.29
N HIS A 50 -12.08 -1.02 -1.60
CA HIS A 50 -13.21 -1.21 -2.50
C HIS A 50 -13.22 -2.66 -2.98
N ASP A 51 -14.36 -3.32 -2.84
CA ASP A 51 -14.62 -4.62 -3.41
C ASP A 51 -15.39 -4.44 -4.74
N PRO A 52 -14.74 -4.57 -5.91
CA PRO A 52 -15.40 -4.39 -7.19
C PRO A 52 -16.43 -5.49 -7.50
N GLU A 53 -16.35 -6.68 -6.88
CA GLU A 53 -17.31 -7.76 -7.09
C GLU A 53 -18.64 -7.48 -6.37
N THR A 54 -18.58 -6.89 -5.17
CA THR A 54 -19.78 -6.64 -4.34
C THR A 54 -20.19 -5.17 -4.24
N GLY A 55 -19.38 -4.24 -4.75
CA GLY A 55 -19.54 -2.79 -4.58
C GLY A 55 -19.36 -2.31 -3.13
N ARG A 56 -18.91 -3.18 -2.22
CA ARG A 56 -18.75 -2.82 -0.81
C ARG A 56 -17.51 -1.96 -0.62
N VAL A 57 -17.67 -0.93 0.20
CA VAL A 57 -16.60 -0.01 0.58
C VAL A 57 -16.34 -0.12 2.08
N VAL A 58 -15.07 -0.21 2.46
CA VAL A 58 -14.61 -0.08 3.83
C VAL A 58 -13.71 1.14 3.90
N HIS A 59 -14.08 2.11 4.73
CA HIS A 59 -13.28 3.31 4.97
C HIS A 59 -12.89 3.36 6.45
N TYR A 60 -11.61 3.59 6.69
CA TYR A 60 -11.07 3.94 8.01
C TYR A 60 -10.36 5.29 7.88
N THR A 61 -10.59 6.18 8.83
CA THR A 61 -9.78 7.39 9.02
C THR A 61 -9.47 7.57 10.49
N SER A 62 -8.27 8.08 10.79
CA SER A 62 -7.82 8.35 12.16
C SER A 62 -8.61 9.45 12.85
N THR A 63 -9.06 10.46 12.10
CA THR A 63 -9.88 11.58 12.61
C THR A 63 -10.95 11.95 11.60
N SER A 64 -12.06 12.51 12.07
CA SER A 64 -13.14 12.98 11.19
C SER A 64 -12.71 14.14 10.28
N GLU A 65 -11.66 14.89 10.64
CA GLU A 65 -11.10 15.97 9.82
C GLU A 65 -9.97 15.53 8.87
N PHE A 66 -9.70 14.23 8.74
CA PHE A 66 -8.79 13.72 7.72
C PHE A 66 -9.54 12.83 6.74
N THR A 67 -10.35 13.47 5.91
CA THR A 67 -11.11 12.82 4.84
C THR A 67 -10.20 12.42 3.68
N LEU A 68 -10.70 11.58 2.76
CA LEU A 68 -9.99 11.26 1.51
C LEU A 68 -9.69 12.50 0.67
N VAL A 69 -10.57 13.51 0.71
CA VAL A 69 -10.38 14.79 0.02
C VAL A 69 -9.20 15.54 0.60
N GLU A 70 -9.08 15.59 1.93
CA GLU A 70 -7.95 16.24 2.61
C GLU A 70 -6.64 15.49 2.37
N GLY A 71 -6.67 14.15 2.42
CA GLY A 71 -5.52 13.33 2.03
C GLY A 71 -5.07 13.59 0.59
N HIS A 72 -6.02 13.72 -0.36
CA HIS A 72 -5.70 14.05 -1.74
C HIS A 72 -5.08 15.44 -1.88
N ARG A 73 -5.62 16.46 -1.19
CA ARG A 73 -5.05 17.82 -1.17
C ARG A 73 -3.63 17.83 -0.60
N ALA A 74 -3.39 17.12 0.51
CA ALA A 74 -2.07 16.99 1.11
C ALA A 74 -1.06 16.33 0.16
N MET A 75 -1.49 15.29 -0.57
CA MET A 75 -0.67 14.65 -1.60
C MET A 75 -0.29 15.62 -2.72
N VAL A 76 -1.26 16.36 -3.29
CA VAL A 76 -0.99 17.32 -4.36
C VAL A 76 0.02 18.37 -3.92
N ALA A 77 -0.17 18.94 -2.72
CA ALA A 77 0.76 19.92 -2.17
C ALA A 77 2.16 19.34 -1.86
N ALA A 78 2.26 18.05 -1.54
CA ALA A 78 3.54 17.39 -1.27
C ALA A 78 4.35 17.13 -2.54
N LYS A 79 3.72 16.89 -3.69
CA LYS A 79 4.40 16.67 -4.96
C LYS A 79 5.21 17.88 -5.44
N GLU A 80 4.83 19.08 -5.01
CA GLU A 80 5.54 20.32 -5.32
C GLU A 80 6.86 20.48 -4.53
N ARG A 81 7.13 19.62 -3.55
CA ARG A 81 8.34 19.67 -2.70
C ARG A 81 9.17 18.40 -2.87
N GLU A 82 10.45 18.58 -3.22
CA GLU A 82 11.37 17.45 -3.39
C GLU A 82 11.48 16.61 -2.10
N GLY A 83 11.36 15.29 -2.25
CA GLY A 83 11.46 14.33 -1.15
C GLY A 83 10.29 14.36 -0.15
N ALA A 84 9.22 15.12 -0.41
CA ALA A 84 8.08 15.22 0.50
C ALA A 84 6.92 14.25 0.18
N PHE A 85 7.00 13.53 -0.93
CA PHE A 85 5.98 12.60 -1.39
C PHE A 85 6.59 11.22 -1.70
N GLU A 86 5.98 10.19 -1.12
CA GLU A 86 6.32 8.78 -1.35
C GLU A 86 5.06 8.04 -1.82
N GLN A 87 5.21 7.14 -2.80
CA GLN A 87 4.12 6.34 -3.36
C GLN A 87 4.60 4.90 -3.53
N PHE A 88 3.73 3.95 -3.19
CA PHE A 88 3.97 2.52 -3.33
C PHE A 88 2.77 1.84 -4.01
N THR A 89 3.03 0.82 -4.84
CA THR A 89 2.04 -0.05 -5.48
C THR A 89 2.31 -1.52 -5.14
N ASP A 90 1.45 -2.43 -5.61
CA ASP A 90 1.67 -3.88 -5.44
C ASP A 90 2.98 -4.36 -6.09
N ASP A 91 3.47 -3.65 -7.12
CA ASP A 91 4.73 -3.95 -7.80
C ASP A 91 5.96 -3.68 -6.90
N ASP A 92 5.80 -2.89 -5.84
CA ASP A 92 6.88 -2.61 -4.90
C ASP A 92 7.06 -3.70 -3.84
N TYR A 93 6.17 -4.69 -3.76
CA TYR A 93 6.12 -5.66 -2.66
C TYR A 93 7.48 -6.33 -2.38
N ASP A 94 8.17 -6.79 -3.41
CA ASP A 94 9.49 -7.42 -3.27
C ASP A 94 10.60 -6.40 -2.92
N ASN A 95 10.45 -5.15 -3.36
CA ASN A 95 11.41 -4.07 -3.12
C ASN A 95 11.30 -3.50 -1.71
N LEU A 96 10.11 -3.54 -1.08
CA LEU A 96 9.88 -3.05 0.29
C LEU A 96 10.79 -3.75 1.31
N CYS A 97 11.12 -5.03 1.10
CA CYS A 97 12.03 -5.79 1.97
C CYS A 97 13.46 -5.23 1.98
N SER A 98 13.85 -4.49 0.94
CA SER A 98 15.19 -3.91 0.78
C SER A 98 15.26 -2.42 1.12
N LEU A 99 14.14 -1.81 1.50
CA LEU A 99 14.03 -0.37 1.74
C LEU A 99 14.48 0.00 3.17
N ASP A 100 15.34 1.01 3.31
CA ASP A 100 15.56 1.68 4.61
C ASP A 100 14.60 2.87 4.75
N PHE A 101 13.53 2.65 5.50
CA PHE A 101 12.51 3.67 5.79
C PHE A 101 13.01 4.85 6.64
N ARG A 102 14.20 4.76 7.25
CA ARG A 102 14.76 5.87 8.05
C ARG A 102 15.41 6.97 7.21
N GLY A 103 15.64 6.71 5.93
CA GLY A 103 16.39 7.62 5.07
C GLY A 103 15.91 7.68 3.63
N VAL A 104 14.61 7.45 3.38
CA VAL A 104 13.99 7.19 2.06
C VAL A 104 14.60 8.04 0.94
N ARG A 105 15.68 7.49 0.40
CA ARG A 105 16.29 7.74 -0.90
C ARG A 105 16.21 6.39 -1.58
N TYR A 106 15.16 6.19 -2.36
CA TYR A 106 15.05 5.03 -3.23
C TYR A 106 16.22 5.08 -4.22
N LYS A 107 17.26 4.27 -4.01
CA LYS A 107 18.23 4.00 -5.08
C LYS A 107 17.54 3.05 -6.06
N LYS A 108 16.85 3.60 -7.05
CA LYS A 108 16.39 2.85 -8.22
C LYS A 108 17.59 2.08 -8.75
N LYS A 109 17.61 0.76 -8.56
CA LYS A 109 18.60 -0.10 -9.21
C LYS A 109 18.20 -0.07 -10.68
N VAL A 110 18.83 0.82 -11.45
CA VAL A 110 18.74 0.83 -12.90
C VAL A 110 19.24 -0.54 -13.34
N ALA A 111 18.31 -1.45 -13.62
CA ALA A 111 18.61 -2.63 -14.39
C ALA A 111 18.92 -2.10 -15.79
N ASN A 112 20.21 -1.92 -16.06
CA ASN A 112 20.72 -1.80 -17.41
C ASN A 112 20.24 -3.04 -18.17
N ASN A 113 19.25 -2.86 -19.04
CA ASN A 113 19.23 -3.58 -20.30
C ASN A 113 19.22 -2.52 -21.40
N SER A 114 20.38 -2.41 -22.02
CA SER A 114 20.68 -1.59 -23.17
C SER A 114 19.79 -1.90 -24.37
N GLN A 115 19.44 -0.84 -25.09
CA GLN A 115 19.19 -0.76 -26.54
C GLN A 115 17.90 -1.38 -27.11
N PHE A 116 17.00 -0.49 -27.55
CA PHE A 116 16.39 -0.40 -28.89
C PHE A 116 15.20 0.58 -28.77
N LEU A 117 15.03 1.70 -29.48
CA LEU A 117 15.74 2.38 -30.56
C LEU A 117 15.38 3.88 -30.47
N ASP A 118 16.28 4.68 -31.04
CA ASP A 118 16.15 6.10 -31.36
C ASP A 118 14.87 6.47 -32.14
N GLN A 119 14.48 7.74 -31.98
CA GLN A 119 13.84 8.63 -32.98
C GLN A 119 12.58 8.13 -33.69
N VAL A 120 11.44 8.82 -33.46
CA VAL A 120 10.59 9.41 -34.51
C VAL A 120 9.74 10.55 -33.90
N GLN A 121 10.02 11.78 -34.39
CA GLN A 121 9.23 13.03 -34.43
C GLN A 121 8.81 13.74 -33.13
#